data_AF-A0A257TM13-F1
#
_entry.id   AF-A0A257TM13-F1
#
_cell.length_a   1.000
_cell.length_b   1.000
_cell.length_c   1.000
_cell.angle_alpha   90.00
_cell.angle_beta   90.00
_cell.angle_gamma   90.00
#
_symmetry.space_group_name_H-M   'P 1'
#
loop_
_entity.id
_entity.type
_entity.pdbx_description
1 polymer ?
#
loop_
_entity_poly.entity_id
_entity_poly.type
_entity_poly.pdbx_seq_one_letter_code
_entity_poly.pdbx_strand_id
1 'polypeptide(L)' 'AQSTTLGLRIQTIRRSKVHREIKTIRTSFGNVDVKESAVDGRVRISVEFEECRRIAEEKGLPLGEVMQRLNAELNRT' A
#
# COMPACT_ATOMS: atom_id res chain seq x y z
N ALA A 1 -0.51 2.23 -29.02
CA ALA A 1 0.57 3.18 -28.64
C ALA A 1 -0.09 4.37 -27.96
N GLN A 2 0.36 4.82 -26.78
CA GLN A 2 -0.31 5.92 -26.07
C GLN A 2 0.59 7.15 -25.87
N SER A 3 0.49 8.06 -26.85
CA SER A 3 0.78 9.50 -26.87
C SER A 3 0.87 9.90 -28.35
N THR A 4 0.49 11.13 -28.73
CA THR A 4 0.66 11.66 -30.10
C THR A 4 2.06 12.24 -30.34
N THR A 5 2.94 12.16 -29.35
CA THR A 5 4.32 12.65 -29.48
C THR A 5 5.05 11.94 -30.63
N LEU A 6 5.82 12.72 -31.40
CA LEU A 6 6.64 12.22 -32.49
C LEU A 6 7.90 11.49 -32.00
N GLY A 7 8.29 11.68 -30.75
CA GLY A 7 9.51 11.08 -30.19
C GLY A 7 9.58 11.10 -28.67
N LEU A 8 10.57 10.37 -28.14
CA LEU A 8 10.84 10.21 -26.71
C LEU A 8 12.28 10.63 -26.39
N ARG A 9 12.50 11.18 -25.19
CA ARG A 9 13.84 11.37 -24.60
C ARG A 9 13.94 10.50 -23.35
N ILE A 10 14.98 9.68 -23.25
CA ILE A 10 15.15 8.67 -22.19
C ILE A 10 16.50 8.87 -21.51
N GLN A 11 16.53 8.83 -20.17
CA GLN A 11 17.74 8.85 -19.36
C GLN A 11 17.72 7.73 -18.33
N THR A 12 18.84 7.04 -18.16
CA THR A 12 19.01 5.99 -17.14
C THR A 12 19.41 6.59 -15.80
N ILE A 13 18.70 6.21 -14.73
CA ILE A 13 18.95 6.66 -13.35
C ILE A 13 19.11 5.45 -12.43
N ARG A 14 20.06 5.53 -11.49
CA ARG A 14 20.24 4.52 -10.43
C ARG A 14 19.29 4.81 -9.27
N ARG A 15 18.70 3.76 -8.69
CA ARG A 15 17.88 3.85 -7.47
C ARG A 15 18.19 2.70 -6.52
N SER A 16 18.20 2.99 -5.23
CA SER A 16 18.14 1.98 -4.19
C SER A 16 16.68 1.66 -3.87
N LYS A 17 16.36 0.38 -3.67
CA LYS A 17 15.03 -0.08 -3.28
C LYS A 17 15.11 -0.84 -1.98
N VAL A 18 14.19 -0.52 -1.09
CA VAL A 18 13.96 -1.29 0.12
C VAL A 18 13.36 -2.66 -0.23
N HIS A 19 13.76 -3.69 0.50
CA HIS A 19 13.12 -5.01 0.42
C HIS A 19 11.68 -4.90 0.90
N ARG A 20 10.75 -5.49 0.13
CA ARG A 20 9.33 -5.45 0.44
C ARG A 20 8.68 -6.78 0.09
N GLU A 21 7.76 -7.21 0.93
CA GLU A 21 6.95 -8.41 0.75
C GLU A 21 5.47 -8.10 0.98
N ILE A 22 4.61 -8.94 0.41
CA ILE A 22 3.17 -8.90 0.69
C ILE A 22 2.89 -9.94 1.76
N LYS A 23 2.27 -9.53 2.85
CA LYS A 23 1.78 -10.43 3.90
C LYS A 23 0.28 -10.27 4.08
N THR A 24 -0.40 -11.36 4.39
CA THR A 24 -1.80 -11.33 4.79
C THR A 24 -1.88 -11.24 6.32
N ILE A 25 -2.53 -10.20 6.84
CA ILE A 25 -2.72 -9.99 8.28
C ILE A 25 -4.21 -10.03 8.61
N ARG A 26 -4.55 -10.61 9.76
CA ARG A 26 -5.92 -10.60 10.27
C ARG A 26 -6.21 -9.28 10.98
N THR A 27 -7.22 -8.56 10.50
CA THR A 27 -7.67 -7.25 11.01
C THR A 27 -9.13 -7.32 11.45
N SER A 28 -9.66 -6.24 12.03
CA SER A 28 -11.10 -6.11 12.30
C SER A 28 -11.97 -6.17 11.05
N PHE A 29 -11.39 -5.92 9.86
CA PHE A 29 -12.08 -6.02 8.57
C PHE A 29 -11.95 -7.39 7.90
N GLY A 30 -11.23 -8.32 8.52
CA GLY A 30 -10.91 -9.64 7.97
C GLY A 30 -9.43 -9.75 7.58
N ASN A 31 -9.12 -10.70 6.71
CA ASN A 31 -7.76 -10.85 6.19
C ASN A 31 -7.49 -9.73 5.18
N VAL A 32 -6.40 -9.00 5.38
CA VAL A 32 -5.99 -7.86 4.57
C VAL A 32 -4.55 -8.05 4.14
N ASP A 33 -4.29 -7.91 2.85
CA ASP A 33 -2.93 -7.94 2.31
C ASP A 33 -2.24 -6.60 2.54
N VAL A 34 -1.07 -6.66 3.14
CA VAL A 34 -0.26 -5.50 3.51
C VAL A 34 1.11 -5.58 2.86
N LYS A 35 1.64 -4.41 2.48
CA LYS A 35 3.03 -4.25 2.10
C LYS A 35 3.85 -4.08 3.37
N GLU A 36 4.72 -5.04 3.63
CA GLU A 36 5.76 -4.93 4.64
C GLU A 36 7.07 -4.47 3.99
N SER A 37 7.78 -3.55 4.64
CA SER A 37 9.05 -3.04 4.14
C SER A 37 10.04 -2.80 5.30
N ALA A 38 11.30 -3.17 5.08
CA ALA A 38 12.36 -3.01 6.07
C ALA A 38 13.16 -1.72 5.81
N VAL A 39 12.83 -0.65 6.52
CA VAL A 39 13.45 0.68 6.38
C VAL A 39 14.30 0.98 7.61
N ASP A 40 15.60 1.19 7.44
CA ASP A 40 16.54 1.57 8.52
C ASP A 40 16.49 0.63 9.74
N GLY A 41 16.40 -0.68 9.48
CA GLY A 41 16.28 -1.70 10.53
C GLY A 41 14.91 -1.78 11.21
N ARG A 42 13.92 -1.01 10.73
CA ARG A 42 12.54 -1.02 11.22
C ARG A 42 11.60 -1.60 10.17
N VAL A 43 10.63 -2.36 10.64
CA VAL A 43 9.53 -2.83 9.80
C VAL A 43 8.49 -1.72 9.69
N ARG A 44 8.06 -1.43 8.46
CA ARG A 44 6.89 -0.59 8.16
C ARG A 44 5.87 -1.42 7.42
N ILE A 45 4.63 -1.36 7.90
CA ILE A 45 3.50 -2.05 7.30
C ILE A 45 2.53 -1.00 6.76
N SER A 46 2.07 -1.18 5.52
CA SER A 46 1.08 -0.30 4.88
C SER A 46 0.09 -1.12 4.07
N VAL A 47 -1.19 -0.79 4.17
CA VAL A 47 -2.23 -1.36 3.29
C VAL A 47 -2.27 -0.56 1.98
N GLU A 48 -2.49 -1.24 0.87
CA GLU A 48 -2.67 -0.57 -0.42
C GLU A 48 -4.01 0.19 -0.46
N PHE A 49 -4.02 1.32 -1.19
CA PHE A 49 -5.18 2.21 -1.28
C PHE A 49 -6.43 1.49 -1.81
N GLU A 50 -6.28 0.70 -2.87
CA GLU A 50 -7.40 -0.01 -3.49
C GLU A 50 -8.02 -1.05 -2.54
N GLU A 51 -7.22 -1.66 -1.66
CA GLU A 51 -7.72 -2.59 -0.66
C GLU A 51 -8.51 -1.85 0.44
N CYS A 52 -8.03 -0.68 0.88
CA CYS A 52 -8.79 0.17 1.79
C CYS A 52 -10.11 0.65 1.16
N ARG A 53 -10.09 0.97 -0.14
CA ARG A 53 -11.27 1.38 -0.91
C ARG A 53 -12.29 0.25 -1.01
N ARG A 54 -11.84 -0.96 -1.35
CA ARG A 54 -12.68 -2.16 -1.40
C ARG A 54 -13.39 -2.40 -0.07
N ILE A 55 -12.66 -2.37 1.04
CA ILE A 55 -13.22 -2.54 2.39
C ILE A 55 -14.22 -1.42 2.71
N ALA A 56 -13.91 -0.17 2.36
CA ALA A 56 -14.79 0.97 2.56
C ALA A 56 -16.13 0.79 1.84
N GLU A 57 -16.10 0.40 0.56
CA GLU A 57 -17.29 0.14 -0.26
C GLU A 57 -18.09 -1.05 0.26
N GLU A 58 -17.44 -2.17 0.61
CA GLU A 58 -18.09 -3.37 1.15
C GLU A 58 -18.76 -3.16 2.52
N LYS A 59 -18.18 -2.28 3.34
CA LYS A 59 -18.68 -2.00 4.71
C LYS A 59 -19.55 -0.75 4.79
N GLY A 60 -19.67 0.02 3.70
CA GLY A 60 -20.35 1.31 3.71
C GLY A 60 -19.70 2.34 4.64
N LEU A 61 -18.37 2.27 4.80
CA LEU A 61 -17.61 3.15 5.68
C LEU A 61 -16.86 4.22 4.88
N PRO A 62 -16.61 5.41 5.46
CA PRO A 62 -15.71 6.39 4.86
C PRO A 62 -14.30 5.83 4.69
N LEU A 63 -13.69 6.01 3.52
CA LEU A 63 -12.32 5.53 3.24
C LEU A 63 -11.29 6.01 4.27
N GLY A 64 -11.37 7.29 4.68
CA GLY A 64 -10.47 7.85 5.69
C GLY A 64 -10.57 7.13 7.03
N GLU A 65 -11.77 6.69 7.40
CA GLU A 65 -11.99 5.92 8.63
C GLU A 65 -11.40 4.51 8.54
N VAL A 66 -11.57 3.83 7.41
CA VAL A 66 -10.95 2.51 7.15
C VAL A 66 -9.43 2.61 7.21
N MET A 67 -8.84 3.59 6.51
CA MET A 67 -7.40 3.83 6.53
C MET A 67 -6.88 4.12 7.95
N GLN A 68 -7.60 4.94 8.72
CA GLN A 68 -7.21 5.27 10.09
C GLN A 68 -7.25 4.03 11.00
N ARG A 69 -8.32 3.23 10.93
CA ARG A 69 -8.48 2.01 11.75
C ARG A 69 -7.42 0.96 11.40
N LEU A 70 -7.19 0.70 10.11
CA LEU A 70 -6.15 -0.22 9.65
C LEU A 70 -4.75 0.23 10.09
N ASN A 71 -4.40 1.51 9.89
CA ASN A 71 -3.11 2.02 10.36
C ASN A 71 -2.95 1.90 11.87
N ALA A 72 -4.01 2.12 12.66
CA ALA A 72 -3.98 1.96 14.11
C ALA A 72 -3.78 0.50 14.54
N GLU A 73 -4.37 -0.47 13.84
CA GLU A 73 -4.17 -1.91 14.12
C GLU A 73 -2.77 -2.38 13.74
N LEU A 74 -2.26 -1.94 12.58
CA LEU A 74 -0.96 -2.37 12.07
C LEU A 74 0.22 -1.80 12.87
N ASN A 75 0.09 -0.61 13.47
CA ASN A 75 1.12 -0.04 14.34
C ASN A 75 1.14 -0.67 15.75
N ARG A 76 0.16 -1.51 16.10
CA ARG A 76 0.09 -2.21 17.40
C ARG A 76 0.68 -3.63 17.35
N THR A 77 0.98 -4.13 16.16
CA THR A 77 1.52 -5.48 15.91
C THR A 77 3.03 -5.39 15.70
#